data_AF-A0A8W8IML6-F1
#
_entry.id   AF-A0A8W8IML6-F1
#
_cell.length_a   1.000
_cell.length_b   1.000
_cell.length_c   1.000
_cell.angle_alpha   90.00
_cell.angle_beta   90.00
_cell.angle_gamma   90.00
#
_symmetry.space_group_name_H-M   'P 1'
#
loop_
_entity.id
_entity.type
_entity.pdbx_description
1 polymer ?
#
loop_
_entity_poly.entity_id
_entity_poly.type
_entity_poly.pdbx_seq_one_letter_code
_entity_poly.pdbx_strand_id
1 'polypeptide(L)'
;IALSLLVLWHVRMISYGETNIEVYINRKEVDRLKKLGLVYTNPYHYGFLRNWQHFFGLGNGRTFARNVLFPSTHLPPGNGLTYSRAQNRREKEIENKGLMLL
;
A
#
# COMPACT_ATOMS: atom_id res chain seq x y z
N ILE A 1 1.42 1.34 27.58
CA ILE A 1 2.58 1.78 26.75
C ILE A 1 2.88 0.77 25.64
N ALA A 2 3.06 -0.52 25.93
CA ALA A 2 3.37 -1.53 24.90
C ALA A 2 2.40 -1.55 23.70
N LEU A 3 1.09 -1.54 23.96
CA LEU A 3 0.06 -1.51 22.91
C LEU A 3 0.20 -0.27 22.02
N SER A 4 0.40 0.90 22.61
CA SER A 4 0.53 2.16 21.87
C SER A 4 1.71 2.12 20.91
N LEU A 5 2.86 1.61 21.34
CA LEU A 5 4.03 1.45 20.48
C LEU A 5 3.77 0.48 19.33
N LEU A 6 3.10 -0.64 19.62
CA LEU A 6 2.74 -1.62 18.61
C LEU A 6 1.79 -1.04 17.56
N VAL A 7 0.76 -0.30 17.99
CA VAL A 7 -0.19 0.37 17.09
C VAL A 7 0.53 1.40 16.22
N LEU A 8 1.41 2.23 16.80
CA LEU A 8 2.19 3.21 16.05
C LEU A 8 3.09 2.54 14.99
N TRP A 9 3.68 1.39 15.32
CA TRP A 9 4.45 0.62 14.36
C TRP A 9 3.59 0.15 13.18
N HIS A 10 2.38 -0.35 13.44
CA HIS A 10 1.46 -0.80 12.39
C HIS A 10 0.94 0.36 11.54
N VAL A 11 0.60 1.49 12.16
CA VAL A 11 0.23 2.74 11.48
C VAL A 11 1.31 3.15 10.48
N ARG A 12 2.59 3.09 10.89
CA ARG A 12 3.72 3.35 9.99
C ARG A 12 3.73 2.37 8.82
N MET A 13 3.69 1.08 9.08
CA MET A 13 3.74 0.06 8.02
C MET A 13 2.62 0.21 6.99
N ILE A 14 1.39 0.41 7.45
CA ILE A 14 0.22 0.65 6.58
C ILE A 14 0.45 1.90 5.73
N SER A 15 0.98 2.97 6.34
CA SER A 15 1.25 4.22 5.63
C SER A 15 2.27 4.05 4.48
N TYR A 16 3.25 3.16 4.62
CA TYR A 16 4.23 2.85 3.58
C TYR A 16 3.83 1.70 2.64
N GLY A 17 2.71 1.02 2.90
CA GLY A 17 2.29 -0.15 2.12
C GLY A 17 3.26 -1.31 2.28
N GLU A 18 3.75 -1.52 3.50
CA GLU A 18 4.72 -2.57 3.84
C GLU A 18 4.09 -3.56 4.84
N THR A 19 4.49 -4.82 4.75
CA THR A 19 4.28 -5.83 5.79
C THR A 19 5.48 -5.89 6.75
N ASN A 20 5.31 -6.53 7.93
CA ASN A 20 6.39 -6.68 8.91
C ASN A 20 7.67 -7.29 8.32
N ILE A 21 7.55 -8.25 7.39
CA ILE A 21 8.69 -8.92 6.76
C ILE A 21 9.32 -8.01 5.70
N GLU A 22 8.48 -7.34 4.89
CA GLU A 22 8.94 -6.45 3.82
C GLU A 22 9.74 -5.27 4.34
N VAL A 23 9.45 -4.73 5.52
CA VAL A 23 10.26 -3.65 6.14
C VAL A 23 11.75 -4.03 6.18
N TYR A 24 12.06 -5.29 6.55
CA TYR A 24 13.45 -5.75 6.63
C TYR A 24 14.07 -5.97 5.25
N ILE A 25 13.29 -6.50 4.31
CA ILE A 25 13.73 -6.73 2.93
C ILE A 25 14.02 -5.40 2.24
N ASN A 26 13.10 -4.44 2.36
CA ASN A 26 13.21 -3.11 1.78
C ASN A 26 14.43 -2.37 2.33
N ARG A 27 14.72 -2.47 3.63
CA ARG A 27 15.95 -1.88 4.22
C ARG A 27 17.21 -2.45 3.59
N LYS A 28 17.31 -3.78 3.47
CA LYS A 28 18.45 -4.44 2.81
C LYS A 28 18.59 -4.00 1.35
N GLU A 29 17.47 -3.85 0.67
CA GLU A 29 17.44 -3.46 -0.74
C GLU A 29 17.81 -1.99 -0.96
N VAL A 30 17.39 -1.09 -0.06
CA VAL A 30 17.84 0.31 -0.01
C VAL A 30 19.36 0.36 0.14
N ASP A 31 19.92 -0.40 1.08
CA ASP A 31 21.38 -0.43 1.30
C ASP A 31 22.12 -0.99 0.08
N ARG A 32 21.57 -2.02 -0.58
CA ARG A 32 22.13 -2.61 -1.80
C ARG A 32 22.13 -1.61 -2.96
N LEU A 33 21.00 -0.93 -3.20
CA LEU A 33 20.86 0.01 -4.31
C LEU A 33 21.63 1.32 -4.07
N LYS A 34 21.72 1.77 -2.82
CA LYS A 34 22.54 2.94 -2.46
C LYS A 34 24.02 2.72 -2.82
N LYS A 35 24.55 1.51 -2.64
CA LYS A 35 25.91 1.15 -3.08
C LYS A 35 26.10 1.22 -4.61
N LEU A 36 25.02 1.07 -5.36
CA LEU A 36 25.00 1.17 -6.82
C LEU A 36 24.66 2.59 -7.31
N GLY A 37 24.48 3.56 -6.41
CA GLY A 37 24.05 4.92 -6.77
C GLY A 37 22.58 5.03 -7.21
N LEU A 38 21.76 4.03 -6.91
CA LEU A 38 20.35 3.96 -7.29
C LEU A 38 19.44 4.23 -6.09
N VAL A 39 18.25 4.78 -6.36
CA VAL A 39 17.22 5.03 -5.35
C VAL A 39 16.20 3.90 -5.37
N TYR A 40 16.10 3.16 -4.26
CA TYR A 40 15.04 2.17 -4.08
C TYR A 40 13.68 2.88 -3.88
N THR A 41 12.68 2.42 -4.61
CA THR A 41 11.28 2.82 -4.40
C THR A 41 10.45 1.57 -4.16
N ASN A 42 9.71 1.53 -3.05
CA ASN A 42 8.82 0.41 -2.75
C ASN A 42 7.73 0.30 -3.86
N PRO A 43 7.67 -0.82 -4.61
CA PRO A 43 6.70 -1.00 -5.69
C PRO A 43 5.24 -1.09 -5.20
N TYR A 44 5.01 -1.31 -3.91
CA TYR A 44 3.68 -1.40 -3.29
C TYR A 44 3.28 -0.15 -2.51
N HIS A 45 4.10 0.91 -2.56
CA HIS A 45 3.76 2.20 -1.97
C HIS A 45 2.90 3.03 -2.95
N TYR A 46 1.58 3.04 -2.77
CA TYR A 46 0.63 3.80 -3.61
C TYR A 46 0.43 5.26 -3.14
N GLY A 47 1.09 5.66 -2.05
CA GLY A 47 0.90 6.93 -1.35
C GLY A 47 -0.02 6.79 -0.13
N PHE A 48 0.16 7.67 0.86
CA PHE A 48 -0.48 7.59 2.18
C PHE A 48 -1.98 7.29 2.11
N LEU A 49 -2.76 8.18 1.49
CA LEU A 49 -4.22 8.05 1.45
C LEU A 49 -4.67 6.75 0.74
N ARG A 50 -4.00 6.39 -0.36
CA ARG A 50 -4.33 5.20 -1.16
C ARG A 50 -3.98 3.90 -0.43
N ASN A 51 -2.88 3.88 0.31
CA ASN A 51 -2.49 2.74 1.14
C ASN A 51 -3.52 2.48 2.24
N TRP A 52 -3.97 3.53 2.92
CA TRP A 52 -5.03 3.44 3.92
C TRP A 52 -6.36 3.00 3.33
N GLN A 53 -6.74 3.51 2.16
CA GLN A 53 -7.93 3.05 1.44
C GLN A 53 -7.84 1.57 1.04
N HIS A 54 -6.66 1.12 0.62
CA HIS A 54 -6.41 -0.28 0.26
C HIS A 54 -6.51 -1.18 1.49
N PHE A 55 -5.88 -0.79 2.61
CA PHE A 55 -5.91 -1.54 3.87
C PHE A 55 -7.34 -1.72 4.41
N PHE A 56 -8.15 -0.66 4.40
CA PHE A 56 -9.55 -0.74 4.86
C PHE A 56 -10.54 -1.24 3.79
N GLY A 57 -10.06 -1.55 2.58
CA GLY A 57 -10.90 -2.04 1.48
C GLY A 57 -11.99 -1.07 1.05
N LEU A 58 -11.72 0.25 1.10
CA LEU A 58 -12.67 1.33 0.82
C LEU A 58 -12.95 1.56 -0.69
N GLY A 59 -12.72 0.55 -1.53
CA GLY A 59 -13.08 0.58 -2.94
C GLY A 59 -14.58 0.31 -3.16
N ASN A 60 -15.16 0.91 -4.20
CA ASN A 60 -16.51 0.62 -4.70
C ASN A 60 -17.67 1.01 -3.76
N GLY A 61 -17.67 2.25 -3.24
CA GLY A 61 -18.83 2.82 -2.52
C GLY A 61 -18.98 2.39 -1.06
N ARG A 62 -17.94 1.81 -0.45
CA ARG A 62 -17.96 1.33 0.94
C ARG A 62 -17.65 2.45 1.94
N THR A 63 -18.48 2.56 2.96
CA THR A 63 -18.36 3.59 4.01
C THR A 63 -17.32 3.23 5.05
N PHE A 64 -16.44 4.18 5.37
CA PHE A 64 -15.38 4.09 6.39
C PHE A 64 -15.87 3.55 7.75
N ALA A 65 -17.03 4.05 8.22
CA ALA A 65 -17.55 3.70 9.54
C ALA A 65 -17.82 2.20 9.73
N ARG A 66 -18.44 1.54 8.74
CA ARG A 66 -18.79 0.11 8.84
C ARG A 66 -17.56 -0.81 8.76
N ASN A 67 -16.61 -0.49 7.88
CA ASN A 67 -15.42 -1.32 7.66
C ASN A 67 -14.37 -1.20 8.77
N VAL A 68 -14.40 -0.11 9.53
CA VAL A 68 -13.43 0.15 10.61
C VAL A 68 -13.98 -0.29 11.97
N LEU A 69 -15.27 -0.09 12.24
CA LEU A 69 -15.86 -0.38 13.56
C LEU A 69 -16.31 -1.82 13.73
N PHE A 70 -16.60 -2.53 12.63
CA PHE A 70 -17.07 -3.92 12.68
C PHE A 70 -16.11 -4.85 11.95
N PRO A 71 -15.91 -6.08 12.45
CA PRO A 71 -15.10 -7.07 11.76
C PRO A 71 -15.67 -7.30 10.36
N SER A 72 -14.80 -7.17 9.37
CA SER A 72 -15.14 -7.44 7.98
C SER A 72 -15.53 -8.91 7.81
N THR A 73 -16.68 -9.17 7.19
CA THR A 73 -17.09 -10.50 6.72
C THR A 73 -16.72 -10.75 5.25
N HIS A 74 -16.07 -9.79 4.58
CA HIS A 74 -15.74 -9.90 3.16
C HIS A 74 -14.32 -10.38 2.92
N LEU A 75 -14.13 -11.10 1.81
CA LEU A 75 -12.83 -11.58 1.37
C LEU A 75 -11.94 -10.40 0.92
N PRO A 76 -10.64 -10.39 1.26
CA PRO A 76 -9.73 -9.39 0.74
C PRO A 76 -9.72 -9.42 -0.80
N PRO A 77 -9.56 -8.27 -1.46
CA PRO A 77 -9.48 -8.22 -2.91
C PRO A 77 -8.20 -8.92 -3.41
N GLY A 78 -8.33 -9.74 -4.46
CA GLY A 78 -7.23 -10.46 -5.08
C GLY A 78 -7.12 -11.92 -4.65
N ASN A 79 -6.05 -12.58 -5.10
CA ASN A 79 -5.79 -14.01 -4.85
C ASN A 79 -4.72 -14.25 -3.78
N GLY A 80 -4.16 -13.19 -3.17
CA GLY A 80 -3.06 -13.28 -2.21
C GLY A 80 -1.71 -13.68 -2.80
N LEU A 81 -1.64 -13.99 -4.10
CA LEU A 81 -0.42 -14.38 -4.82
C LEU A 81 0.13 -13.24 -5.66
N THR A 82 -0.75 -12.33 -6.10
CA THR A 82 -0.40 -11.24 -7.01
C THR A 82 -1.01 -9.93 -6.53
N TYR A 83 -0.19 -8.87 -6.56
CA TYR A 83 -0.59 -7.53 -6.17
C TYR A 83 -0.20 -6.55 -7.28
N SER A 84 -1.11 -5.62 -7.61
CA SER A 84 -0.87 -4.63 -8.67
C SER A 84 0.16 -3.61 -8.22
N ARG A 85 1.34 -3.56 -8.85
CA ARG A 85 2.37 -2.57 -8.52
C ARG A 85 1.88 -1.12 -8.73
N ALA A 86 2.46 -0.20 -7.96
CA ALA A 86 2.15 1.23 -8.03
C ALA A 86 2.45 1.82 -9.42
N GLN A 87 3.49 1.32 -10.07
CA GLN A 87 3.86 1.72 -11.44
C GLN A 87 2.77 1.36 -12.45
N ASN A 88 2.35 0.09 -12.52
CA ASN A 88 1.29 -0.36 -13.43
C ASN A 88 -0.02 0.43 -13.24
N ARG A 89 -0.33 0.82 -12.00
CA ARG A 89 -1.52 1.63 -11.70
C ARG A 89 -1.35 3.06 -12.22
N ARG A 90 -0.16 3.66 -12.07
CA ARG A 90 0.13 5.01 -12.56
C ARG A 90 0.06 5.06 -14.08
N GLU A 91 0.59 4.06 -14.77
CA GLU A 91 0.51 3.94 -16.24
C GLU A 91 -0.96 3.90 -16.71
N LYS A 92 -1.81 3.08 -16.09
CA LYS A 92 -3.26 3.05 -16.38
C LYS A 92 -3.96 4.38 -16.09
N GLU A 93 -3.56 5.11 -15.05
CA GLU A 93 -4.14 6.42 -14.74
C GLU A 93 -3.75 7.47 -15.78
N ILE A 94 -2.53 7.41 -16.30
CA ILE A 94 -2.05 8.27 -17.39
C ILE A 94 -2.79 7.93 -18.69
N GLU A 95 -2.90 6.66 -19.04
CA GLU A 95 -3.64 6.18 -20.23
C GLU A 95 -5.10 6.64 -20.20
N ASN A 96 -5.80 6.43 -19.09
CA ASN A 96 -7.21 6.83 -18.96
C ASN A 96 -7.39 8.35 -19.04
N LYS A 97 -6.48 9.13 -18.45
CA LYS A 97 -6.48 10.59 -18.62
C LYS A 97 -6.17 11.01 -20.06
N GLY A 98 -5.27 10.32 -20.74
CA GLY A 98 -4.96 10.56 -22.16
C GLY A 98 -6.16 10.29 -23.07
N LEU A 99 -6.93 9.24 -22.78
CA LEU A 99 -8.17 8.91 -23.50
C LEU A 99 -9.31 9.91 -23.24
N MET A 100 -9.34 10.58 -22.09
CA MET A 100 -10.32 11.65 -21.80
C MET A 100 -9.99 12.99 -22.45
N LEU A 101 -8.76 13.19 -22.93
CA LEU A 101 -8.30 14.44 -23.54
C LEU A 101 -8.35 14.42 -25.08
N LEU A 102 -8.83 13.32 -25.68
CA LEU A 102 -9.16 13.15 -27.10
C LEU A 102 -10.68 13.18 -27.28
#